data_AF-A0A935UPF0-F1
#
_entry.id   AF-A0A935UPF0-F1
#
_cell.length_a   1.000
_cell.length_b   1.000
_cell.length_c   1.000
_cell.angle_alpha   90.00
_cell.angle_beta   90.00
_cell.angle_gamma   90.00
#
_symmetry.space_group_name_H-M   'P 1'
#
loop_
_entity.id
_entity.type
_entity.pdbx_description
1 polymer ?
#
loop_
_entity_poly.entity_id
_entity_poly.type
_entity_poly.pdbx_seq_one_letter_code
_entity_poly.pdbx_strand_id
1 'polypeptide(L)'
;MLDLLIRHGTAAHRRETIAWVKRRQSSAEKLAVLQVWRNNVKRRWENGPPVTPAMLRGAAERVLGVRDVMRERLFRTRIELPACWSRYYGREVETAALAVNRRHELKYAY
;
A
#
# COMPACT_ATOMS: atom_id res chain seq x y z
N MET A 1 6.30 -16.99 1.16
CA MET A 1 5.74 -16.49 -0.11
C MET A 1 5.32 -15.01 -0.06
N LEU A 2 4.68 -14.52 1.02
CA LEU A 2 4.30 -13.10 1.15
C LEU A 2 5.49 -12.14 1.25
N ASP A 3 6.54 -12.49 2.00
CA ASP A 3 7.75 -11.66 2.13
C ASP A 3 8.41 -11.34 0.78
N LEU A 4 8.53 -12.35 -0.11
CA LEU A 4 9.04 -12.15 -1.47
C LEU A 4 8.19 -11.18 -2.29
N LEU A 5 6.86 -11.29 -2.20
CA LEU A 5 5.92 -10.37 -2.87
C LEU A 5 6.10 -8.94 -2.37
N ILE A 6 6.25 -8.74 -1.06
CA ILE A 6 6.47 -7.42 -0.47
C ILE A 6 7.78 -6.81 -0.99
N ARG A 7 8.89 -7.57 -0.98
CA ARG A 7 10.22 -7.06 -1.34
C ARG A 7 10.42 -6.86 -2.84
N HIS A 8 9.98 -7.82 -3.65
CA HIS A 8 10.23 -7.82 -5.10
C HIS A 8 9.08 -7.20 -5.89
N GLY A 9 7.84 -7.49 -5.53
CA GLY A 9 6.66 -7.01 -6.26
C GLY A 9 6.48 -5.49 -6.21
N THR A 10 7.12 -4.82 -5.25
CA THR A 10 7.01 -3.38 -5.07
C THR A 10 8.32 -2.63 -5.34
N ALA A 11 9.30 -3.32 -5.93
CA ALA A 11 10.65 -2.82 -6.15
C ALA A 11 11.35 -2.28 -4.89
N ALA A 12 10.97 -2.71 -3.68
CA ALA A 12 11.50 -2.19 -2.40
C ALA A 12 13.00 -2.45 -2.16
N HIS A 13 13.65 -3.20 -3.05
CA HIS A 13 15.06 -3.54 -3.03
C HIS A 13 15.93 -2.59 -3.89
N ARG A 14 15.32 -1.78 -4.78
CA ARG A 14 16.08 -0.86 -5.64
C ARG A 14 16.56 0.35 -4.87
N ARG A 15 17.74 0.88 -5.20
CA ARG A 15 18.34 2.06 -4.53
C ARG A 15 17.40 3.27 -4.51
N GLU A 16 16.63 3.46 -5.57
CA GLU A 16 15.69 4.57 -5.75
C GLU A 16 14.50 4.52 -4.77
N THR A 17 14.07 3.32 -4.37
CA THR A 17 12.80 3.08 -3.65
C THR A 17 13.00 2.41 -2.28
N ILE A 18 14.20 1.92 -1.98
CA ILE A 18 14.54 1.29 -0.70
C ILE A 18 14.46 2.28 0.47
N ALA A 19 14.84 3.54 0.25
CA ALA A 19 14.76 4.58 1.27
C ALA A 19 13.32 4.80 1.74
N TRP A 20 12.36 4.65 0.83
CA TRP A 20 10.94 4.82 1.14
C TRP A 20 10.48 3.76 2.16
N VAL A 21 10.78 2.48 1.93
CA VAL A 21 10.32 1.39 2.84
C VAL A 21 11.05 1.33 4.18
N LYS A 22 12.21 2.00 4.33
CA LYS A 22 12.94 2.03 5.61
C LYS A 22 12.15 2.72 6.73
N ARG A 23 11.24 3.64 6.40
CA ARG A 23 10.33 4.26 7.36
C ARG A 23 9.15 3.33 7.63
N ARG A 24 8.83 3.09 8.90
CA ARG A 24 7.72 2.19 9.31
C ARG A 24 6.38 2.61 8.70
N GLN A 25 6.08 3.91 8.71
CA GLN A 25 4.82 4.40 8.14
C GLN A 25 4.71 4.20 6.63
N SER A 26 5.83 4.29 5.91
CA SER A 26 5.87 4.05 4.47
C SER A 26 5.74 2.57 4.14
N SER A 27 6.39 1.72 4.92
CA SER A 27 6.17 0.27 4.83
C SER A 27 4.71 -0.12 5.10
N ALA A 28 4.06 0.51 6.08
CA ALA A 28 2.65 0.26 6.39
C ALA A 28 1.74 0.66 5.22
N GLU A 29 1.95 1.83 4.61
CA GLU A 29 1.20 2.26 3.44
C GLU A 29 1.42 1.32 2.24
N LYS A 30 2.67 0.90 2.01
CA LYS A 30 2.97 -0.06 0.96
C LYS A 30 2.20 -1.35 1.13
N LEU A 31 2.13 -1.84 2.37
CA LEU A 31 1.42 -3.05 2.70
C LEU A 31 -0.08 -2.89 2.43
N ALA A 32 -0.67 -1.74 2.76
CA ALA A 32 -2.07 -1.44 2.44
C ALA A 32 -2.33 -1.47 0.92
N VAL A 33 -1.48 -0.84 0.11
CA VAL A 33 -1.58 -0.90 -1.36
C VAL A 33 -1.43 -2.32 -1.88
N LEU A 34 -0.45 -3.07 -1.35
CA LEU A 34 -0.24 -4.47 -1.73
C LEU A 34 -1.46 -5.33 -1.40
N GLN A 35 -2.11 -5.12 -0.25
CA GLN A 35 -3.31 -5.86 0.14
C GLN A 35 -4.45 -5.62 -0.86
N VAL A 36 -4.70 -4.37 -1.26
CA VAL A 36 -5.73 -4.04 -2.25
C VAL A 36 -5.45 -4.77 -3.56
N TRP A 37 -4.22 -4.67 -4.08
CA TRP A 37 -3.83 -5.35 -5.31
C TRP A 37 -3.93 -6.88 -5.18
N ARG A 38 -3.34 -7.47 -4.13
CA ARG A 38 -3.24 -8.92 -3.96
C ARG A 38 -4.59 -9.59 -3.78
N ASN A 39 -5.52 -8.91 -3.13
CA ASN A 39 -6.83 -9.46 -2.77
C ASN A 39 -7.90 -9.19 -3.82
N ASN A 40 -7.85 -8.06 -4.52
CA ASN A 40 -8.94 -7.65 -5.42
C ASN A 40 -8.57 -7.63 -6.90
N VAL A 41 -7.30 -7.39 -7.24
CA VAL A 41 -6.84 -7.24 -8.63
C VAL A 41 -6.13 -8.50 -9.11
N LYS A 42 -5.23 -9.05 -8.27
CA LYS A 42 -4.39 -10.17 -8.64
C LYS A 42 -5.16 -11.49 -8.54
N ARG A 43 -5.29 -12.17 -9.67
CA ARG A 43 -5.80 -13.55 -9.74
C ARG A 43 -4.97 -14.48 -8.87
N ARG A 44 -5.64 -15.42 -8.19
CA ARG A 44 -5.01 -16.44 -7.33
C ARG A 44 -4.04 -17.31 -8.13
N TRP A 45 -4.41 -17.63 -9.37
CA TRP A 45 -3.64 -18.46 -10.30
C TRP A 45 -3.45 -17.69 -11.60
N GLU A 46 -2.25 -17.71 -12.19
CA GLU A 46 -2.01 -17.04 -13.48
C GLU A 46 -2.78 -17.70 -14.62
N ASN A 47 -2.69 -19.03 -14.69
CA ASN A 47 -3.30 -19.85 -15.74
C ASN A 47 -4.64 -20.47 -15.32
N GLY A 48 -5.26 -19.94 -14.25
CA GLY A 48 -6.52 -20.45 -13.72
C GLY A 48 -7.70 -19.54 -14.00
N PRO A 49 -8.89 -19.88 -13.48
CA PRO A 49 -10.07 -19.04 -13.59
C PRO A 49 -9.83 -17.67 -12.93
N PRO A 50 -10.54 -16.62 -13.36
CA PRO A 50 -10.36 -15.25 -12.88
C PRO A 50 -10.95 -15.07 -11.47
N VAL A 51 -10.31 -15.70 -10.48
CA VAL A 51 -10.73 -15.72 -9.08
C VAL A 51 -9.66 -15.06 -8.22
N THR A 52 -10.08 -14.15 -7.34
CA THR A 52 -9.21 -13.46 -6.39
C THR A 52 -9.46 -13.93 -4.96
N PRO A 53 -8.53 -13.67 -4.01
CA PRO A 53 -8.77 -13.96 -2.60
C PRO A 53 -10.02 -13.26 -2.03
N ALA A 54 -10.31 -12.01 -2.44
CA ALA A 54 -11.51 -11.31 -2.01
C ALA A 54 -12.79 -12.00 -2.49
N MET A 55 -12.80 -12.52 -3.73
CA MET A 55 -13.93 -13.28 -4.25
C MET A 55 -14.18 -14.56 -3.46
N LEU A 56 -13.13 -15.31 -3.15
CA LEU A 56 -13.26 -16.52 -2.33
C LEU A 56 -13.76 -16.24 -0.91
N ARG A 57 -13.47 -15.04 -0.38
CA ARG A 57 -13.97 -14.60 0.93
C ARG A 57 -15.42 -14.10 0.88
N GLY A 58 -15.98 -13.88 -0.31
CA GLY A 58 -17.28 -13.23 -0.53
C GLY A 58 -17.24 -11.71 -0.39
N ALA A 59 -16.05 -11.11 -0.41
CA ALA A 59 -15.86 -9.66 -0.26
C ALA A 59 -15.85 -8.90 -1.61
N ALA A 60 -15.80 -9.61 -2.73
CA ALA A 60 -15.88 -9.05 -4.07
C ALA A 60 -16.60 -10.04 -5.00
N GLU A 61 -17.38 -9.53 -5.94
CA GLU A 61 -18.13 -10.38 -6.89
C GLU A 61 -17.34 -10.68 -8.17
N ARG A 62 -16.36 -9.83 -8.48
CA ARG A 62 -15.52 -9.93 -9.68
C ARG A 62 -14.09 -9.48 -9.41
N VAL A 63 -13.20 -9.79 -10.35
CA VAL A 63 -11.85 -9.21 -10.38
C VAL A 63 -11.96 -7.70 -10.61
N LEU A 64 -11.28 -6.91 -9.78
CA LEU A 64 -11.20 -5.46 -9.95
C LEU A 64 -10.05 -5.08 -10.87
N GLY A 65 -10.30 -4.10 -11.75
CA GLY A 65 -9.28 -3.41 -12.52
C GLY A 65 -8.76 -2.17 -11.80
N VAL A 66 -7.71 -1.56 -12.35
CA VAL A 66 -7.13 -0.30 -11.82
C VAL A 66 -8.20 0.82 -11.77
N ARG A 67 -9.05 0.91 -12.80
CA ARG A 67 -10.13 1.91 -12.84
C ARG A 67 -11.16 1.72 -11.72
N ASP A 68 -11.47 0.48 -11.36
CA ASP A 68 -12.39 0.18 -10.25
C ASP A 68 -11.76 0.62 -8.92
N VAL A 69 -10.50 0.25 -8.69
CA VAL A 69 -9.77 0.64 -7.47
C VAL A 69 -9.68 2.16 -7.34
N MET A 70 -9.35 2.86 -8.41
CA MET A 70 -9.22 4.32 -8.38
C MET A 70 -10.56 5.05 -8.22
N ARG A 71 -11.67 4.44 -8.65
CA ARG A 71 -13.02 4.97 -8.43
C ARG A 71 -13.39 4.96 -6.95
N GLU A 72 -13.09 3.86 -6.26
CA GLU A 72 -13.43 3.67 -4.85
C GLU A 72 -12.37 4.24 -3.89
N ARG A 73 -11.18 4.59 -4.39
CA ARG A 73 -10.08 5.07 -3.56
C ARG A 73 -10.44 6.40 -2.90
N LEU A 74 -10.56 6.37 -1.58
CA LEU A 74 -10.66 7.58 -0.78
C LEU A 74 -9.31 8.31 -0.76
N PHE A 75 -9.35 9.61 -1.07
CA PHE A 75 -8.16 10.47 -1.03
C PHE A 75 -8.07 11.15 0.33
N ARG A 76 -6.86 11.20 0.90
CA ARG A 76 -6.61 11.81 2.21
C ARG A 76 -7.15 13.24 2.34
N THR A 77 -7.15 14.01 1.26
CA THR A 77 -7.64 15.40 1.25
C THR A 77 -9.17 15.52 1.29
N ARG A 78 -9.90 14.40 1.15
CA ARG A 78 -11.36 14.36 1.10
C ARG A 78 -12.00 13.69 2.32
N ILE A 79 -11.19 13.13 3.21
CA ILE A 79 -11.68 12.44 4.42
C ILE A 79 -10.84 12.83 5.62
N GLU A 80 -11.50 12.98 6.77
CA GLU A 80 -10.81 13.05 8.04
C GLU A 80 -10.37 11.65 8.46
N LEU A 81 -9.12 11.53 8.92
CA LEU A 81 -8.58 10.27 9.43
C LEU A 81 -8.43 10.35 10.95
N PRO A 82 -8.62 9.23 11.68
CA PRO A 82 -8.27 9.16 13.09
C PRO A 82 -6.83 9.63 13.32
N ALA A 83 -6.58 10.28 14.46
CA ALA A 83 -5.31 10.95 14.74
C ALA A 83 -4.07 10.08 14.51
N CYS A 84 -4.12 8.78 14.88
CA CYS A 84 -3.03 7.84 14.63
C CYS A 84 -2.74 7.69 13.12
N TRP A 85 -3.76 7.39 12.32
CA TRP A 85 -3.61 7.23 10.86
C TRP A 85 -3.24 8.53 10.17
N SER A 86 -3.72 9.66 10.70
CA SER A 86 -3.36 10.98 10.22
C SER A 86 -1.83 11.18 10.22
N ARG A 87 -1.17 10.85 11.34
CA ARG A 87 0.28 10.95 11.54
C ARG A 87 1.07 9.98 10.67
N TYR A 88 0.56 8.75 10.47
CA TYR A 88 1.19 7.77 9.60
C TYR A 88 1.20 8.24 8.14
N TYR A 89 0.06 8.72 7.66
CA TYR A 89 -0.09 9.21 6.29
C TYR A 89 0.71 10.50 6.08
N GLY A 90 0.73 11.42 7.06
CA GLY A 90 1.52 12.66 7.04
C GLY A 90 3.04 12.47 7.27
N ARG A 91 3.52 11.23 7.35
CA ARG A 91 4.94 10.89 7.58
C ARG A 91 5.55 11.44 8.87
N GLU A 92 4.73 11.71 9.88
CA GLU A 92 5.17 12.31 11.14
C GLU A 92 5.81 11.29 12.09
N VAL A 93 5.47 10.02 11.94
CA VAL A 93 5.97 8.95 12.81
C VAL A 93 7.48 8.77 12.65
N GLU A 94 8.19 8.67 13.77
CA GLU A 94 9.61 8.40 13.77
C GLU A 94 9.87 6.89 13.79
N THR A 95 10.82 6.46 12.97
CA THR A 95 11.29 5.09 13.01
C THR A 95 12.52 5.05 13.92
N ALA A 96 12.34 4.54 15.13
CA ALA A 96 13.37 4.52 16.17
C ALA A 96 14.71 3.88 15.73
N ALA A 97 14.67 2.92 14.82
CA ALA A 97 15.88 2.28 14.29
C ALA A 97 16.68 3.15 13.30
N LEU A 98 16.17 4.32 12.92
CA LEU A 98 16.83 5.24 11.99
C LEU A 98 17.35 6.47 12.74
N ALA A 99 18.63 6.78 12.55
CA ALA A 99 19.25 7.99 13.10
C ALA A 99 18.67 9.28 12.51
N VAL A 100 18.24 9.25 11.24
CA VAL A 100 17.71 10.43 10.54
C VAL A 100 16.30 10.14 10.04
N ASN A 101 15.34 10.96 10.50
CA ASN A 101 13.92 10.86 10.18
C ASN A 101 13.39 12.09 9.42
N ARG A 102 14.17 12.60 8.44
CA ARG A 102 13.81 13.78 7.64
C ARG A 102 12.37 13.68 7.10
N ARG A 103 11.61 14.76 7.25
CA ARG A 103 10.26 14.91 6.71
C ARG A 103 10.33 15.72 5.42
N HIS A 104 9.40 15.51 4.50
CA HIS A 104 9.25 16.42 3.38
C HIS A 104 8.44 17.63 3.83
N GLU A 105 8.77 18.80 3.31
CA GLU A 105 8.04 20.05 3.58
C GLU A 105 7.15 20.45 2.38
N LEU A 106 7.15 19.63 1.34
CA LEU A 106 6.37 19.85 0.13
C LEU A 106 4.87 19.69 0.41
N LYS A 107 4.10 20.75 0.16
CA LYS A 107 2.64 20.81 0.38
C LYS A 107 1.82 19.82 -0.44
N TYR A 108 2.35 19.32 -1.55
CA TYR A 108 1.65 18.40 -2.46
C TYR A 108 2.29 17.02 -2.55
N ALA A 109 3.36 16.76 -1.81
CA ALA A 109 3.95 15.42 -1.74
C ALA A 109 3.19 14.63 -0.66
N TYR A 110 2.11 13.97 -1.05
CA TYR A 110 1.38 13.01 -0.19
C TYR A 110 1.59 11.60 -0.71
#